data_AF-A0A951DH32-F1
#
_entry.id   AF-A0A951DH32-F1
#
_cell.length_a   1.000
_cell.length_b   1.000
_cell.length_c   1.000
_cell.angle_alpha   90.00
_cell.angle_beta   90.00
_cell.angle_gamma   90.00
#
_symmetry.space_group_name_H-M   'P 1'
#
loop_
_entity.id
_entity.type
_entity.pdbx_description
1 polymer ?
#
loop_
_entity_poly.entity_id
_entity_poly.type
_entity_poly.pdbx_seq_one_letter_code
_entity_poly.pdbx_strand_id
1 'polypeptide(L)'
;MGVLTAAPRRVVLEEKTPLSHSMLWRLQRAYFDGRGVRAWNESVVPHYITSNPWIAESYANTVLGWLRDIAPFVDRTAPVPILELGCGNGRFGWHFVRALLRLFDSGALPGVRVRYVYTDFTDANLDVLRSHPSLQPYIDAGVVAFARFDAESSGELPEANGNPVAVIANYVFDGIPMDLFRAENGRLVELLPRIEAPANTAPDEEDLLAKISVTFRRGRAVRRRYADPSWNAILDAYRAIDGASVVFPTAALTLLRNLRERSGGRLLLLSGDKGFTGLPAPDTTDQAYIALHGSVSFAVNYHALGAWTTAHGGVFLHTTNDRSPLPVVACLFDRGDTAFAETRLAFAQHIERRGPADFFAVKRGVEQQYGAFAFDDLVAYLRFTGWDPVVFLGAFRTLLRYAENGDSVTRETLRDVARNVGAEYFPLLERDDLYFHLGMVMMSARDGAEALAWFQRSLDLRGPDAATLTHMALCHGLVAQWREARACLRNALALEPDHEEARELLAKLTRRRRN
;
A
#
# COMPACT_ATOMS: atom_id res chain seq x y z
N MET A 1 46.00 -7.33 19.39
CA MET A 1 45.51 -6.02 19.88
C MET A 1 44.64 -5.44 18.78
N GLY A 2 43.31 -5.50 18.94
CA GLY A 2 42.39 -4.88 17.99
C GLY A 2 42.44 -3.37 18.15
N VAL A 3 42.66 -2.65 17.05
CA VAL A 3 42.61 -1.19 17.01
C VAL A 3 41.14 -0.79 17.26
N LEU A 4 40.86 -0.26 18.45
CA LEU A 4 39.62 0.45 18.75
C LEU A 4 39.61 1.71 17.88
N THR A 5 38.93 1.66 16.74
CA THR A 5 38.59 2.85 15.98
C THR A 5 37.66 3.69 16.85
N ALA A 6 38.09 4.90 17.21
CA ALA A 6 37.27 5.85 17.95
C ALA A 6 35.97 6.09 17.18
N ALA A 7 34.82 5.97 17.86
CA ALA A 7 33.54 6.24 17.24
C ALA A 7 33.55 7.64 16.60
N PRO A 8 33.06 7.79 15.36
CA PRO A 8 33.10 9.07 14.67
C PRO A 8 32.40 10.15 15.51
N ARG A 9 33.04 11.31 15.64
CA ARG A 9 32.52 12.45 16.39
C ARG A 9 31.15 12.83 15.81
N ARG A 10 30.12 12.86 16.65
CA ARG A 10 28.76 13.29 16.28
C ARG A 10 28.52 14.74 16.69
N VAL A 11 27.68 15.44 15.93
CA VAL A 11 27.23 16.80 16.21
C VAL A 11 25.72 16.80 16.41
N VAL A 12 25.23 17.65 17.31
CA VAL A 12 23.78 17.83 17.55
C VAL A 12 23.22 18.74 16.47
N LEU A 13 22.23 18.25 15.74
CA LEU A 13 21.50 19.02 14.74
C LEU A 13 20.27 19.70 15.32
N GLU A 14 19.58 19.03 16.25
CA GLU A 14 18.38 19.54 16.92
C GLU A 14 18.29 18.99 18.35
N GLU A 15 17.85 19.83 19.28
CA GLU A 15 17.43 19.42 20.63
C GLU A 15 16.34 20.36 21.16
N LYS A 16 15.61 19.91 22.20
CA LYS A 16 14.63 20.70 22.94
C LYS A 16 13.44 21.24 22.13
N THR A 17 13.10 20.58 21.02
CA THR A 17 11.96 20.91 20.17
C THR A 17 10.88 19.84 20.33
N PRO A 18 9.58 20.18 20.46
CA PRO A 18 8.51 19.17 20.46
C PRO A 18 8.60 18.28 19.23
N LEU A 19 8.28 16.99 19.37
CA LEU A 19 8.41 16.06 18.26
C LEU A 19 7.61 16.52 17.05
N SER A 20 6.40 17.07 17.23
CA SER A 20 5.56 17.57 16.12
C SER A 20 6.17 18.74 15.33
N HIS A 21 7.17 19.43 15.89
CA HIS A 21 7.88 20.54 15.22
C HIS A 21 9.32 20.16 14.84
N SER A 22 9.70 18.90 15.02
CA SER A 22 11.05 18.42 14.76
C SER A 22 11.41 18.47 13.28
N MET A 23 12.69 18.73 12.98
CA MET A 23 13.24 18.65 11.62
C MET A 23 13.08 17.27 10.97
N LEU A 24 12.79 16.20 11.73
CA LEU A 24 12.49 14.87 11.21
C LEU A 24 11.42 14.89 10.12
N TRP A 25 10.34 15.65 10.32
CA TRP A 25 9.23 15.72 9.36
C TRP A 25 9.62 16.47 8.09
N ARG A 26 10.51 17.45 8.19
CA ARG A 26 11.10 18.10 7.00
C ARG A 26 11.99 17.15 6.22
N LEU A 27 12.81 16.34 6.91
CA LEU A 27 13.68 15.35 6.28
C LEU A 27 12.88 14.22 5.61
N GLN A 28 11.82 13.74 6.29
CA GLN A 28 10.83 12.81 5.74
C GLN A 28 10.25 13.32 4.42
N ARG A 29 9.78 14.56 4.42
CA ARG A 29 9.20 15.18 3.22
C ARG A 29 10.20 15.30 2.08
N ALA A 30 11.41 15.76 2.37
CA ALA A 30 12.48 15.85 1.39
C ALA A 30 12.83 14.48 0.80
N TYR A 31 12.81 13.42 1.61
CA TYR A 31 13.03 12.05 1.15
C TYR A 31 11.96 11.61 0.13
N PHE A 32 10.68 11.76 0.45
CA PHE A 32 9.61 11.35 -0.46
C PHE A 32 9.50 12.23 -1.71
N ASP A 33 9.74 13.55 -1.59
CA ASP A 33 9.73 14.47 -2.72
C ASP A 33 10.92 14.22 -3.67
N GLY A 34 12.11 13.94 -3.13
CA GLY A 34 13.31 13.64 -3.92
C GLY A 34 13.31 12.25 -4.56
N ARG A 35 12.84 11.22 -3.84
CA ARG A 35 12.79 9.84 -4.37
C ARG A 35 11.62 9.60 -5.31
N GLY A 36 10.49 10.28 -5.11
CA GLY A 36 9.24 10.03 -5.83
C GLY A 36 8.85 8.56 -5.82
N VAL A 37 8.33 8.06 -6.95
CA VAL A 37 7.88 6.66 -7.11
C VAL A 37 8.98 5.61 -6.82
N ARG A 38 10.27 5.99 -6.90
CA ARG A 38 11.38 5.05 -6.62
C ARG A 38 11.42 4.58 -5.16
N ALA A 39 10.81 5.33 -4.23
CA ALA A 39 10.69 4.91 -2.83
C ALA A 39 9.99 3.54 -2.67
N TRP A 40 9.09 3.19 -3.60
CA TRP A 40 8.35 1.93 -3.59
C TRP A 40 8.94 0.87 -4.52
N ASN A 41 9.50 1.26 -5.68
CA ASN A 41 10.01 0.31 -6.67
C ASN A 41 11.27 -0.44 -6.22
N GLU A 42 12.09 0.17 -5.36
CA GLU A 42 13.32 -0.44 -4.82
C GLU A 42 13.07 -1.28 -3.56
N SER A 43 11.80 -1.54 -3.19
CA SER A 43 11.41 -2.23 -1.95
C SER A 43 11.92 -1.58 -0.66
N VAL A 44 12.31 -0.31 -0.68
CA VAL A 44 12.78 0.42 0.51
C VAL A 44 11.64 0.61 1.50
N VAL A 45 10.45 0.94 1.00
CA VAL A 45 9.21 1.06 1.80
C VAL A 45 8.30 -0.15 1.54
N PRO A 46 8.07 -1.03 2.53
CA PRO A 46 7.14 -2.15 2.40
C PRO A 46 5.71 -1.65 2.16
N HIS A 47 5.06 -2.13 1.11
CA HIS A 47 3.71 -1.68 0.71
C HIS A 47 2.71 -2.80 0.44
N TYR A 48 3.16 -4.07 0.37
CA TYR A 48 2.27 -5.18 -0.03
C TYR A 48 1.08 -5.38 0.90
N ILE A 49 1.27 -5.31 2.23
CA ILE A 49 0.19 -5.55 3.21
C ILE A 49 -0.99 -4.57 3.06
N THR A 50 -0.74 -3.39 2.50
CA THR A 50 -1.74 -2.35 2.21
C THR A 50 -2.07 -2.20 0.73
N SER A 51 -1.45 -2.96 -0.17
CA SER A 51 -1.55 -2.79 -1.64
C SER A 51 -1.75 -4.12 -2.37
N ASN A 52 -2.82 -4.84 -2.04
CA ASN A 52 -3.18 -6.13 -2.65
C ASN A 52 -4.71 -6.24 -2.85
N PRO A 53 -5.20 -7.21 -3.66
CA PRO A 53 -6.64 -7.38 -3.91
C PRO A 53 -7.47 -7.55 -2.62
N TRP A 54 -6.93 -8.24 -1.61
CA TRP A 54 -7.65 -8.58 -0.39
C TRP A 54 -8.06 -7.34 0.42
N ILE A 55 -7.10 -6.47 0.75
CA ILE A 55 -7.40 -5.24 1.52
C ILE A 55 -8.31 -4.30 0.72
N ALA A 56 -8.08 -4.19 -0.59
CA ALA A 56 -8.92 -3.38 -1.47
C ALA A 56 -10.37 -3.86 -1.50
N GLU A 57 -10.61 -5.17 -1.60
CA GLU A 57 -11.95 -5.75 -1.53
C GLU A 57 -12.59 -5.59 -0.16
N SER A 58 -11.82 -5.75 0.92
CA SER A 58 -12.31 -5.49 2.27
C SER A 58 -12.79 -4.05 2.42
N TYR A 59 -12.00 -3.08 1.97
CA TYR A 59 -12.34 -1.66 2.07
C TYR A 59 -13.51 -1.30 1.14
N ALA A 60 -13.55 -1.84 -0.08
CA ALA A 60 -14.66 -1.61 -1.01
C ALA A 60 -16.00 -2.09 -0.43
N ASN A 61 -16.04 -3.24 0.26
CA ASN A 61 -17.24 -3.72 0.94
C ASN A 61 -17.64 -2.84 2.14
N THR A 62 -16.67 -2.36 2.92
CA THR A 62 -16.95 -1.41 4.02
C THR A 62 -17.48 -0.07 3.51
N VAL A 63 -16.89 0.47 2.44
CA VAL A 63 -17.36 1.70 1.78
C VAL A 63 -18.75 1.48 1.17
N LEU A 64 -19.02 0.33 0.56
CA LEU A 64 -20.37 -0.01 0.08
C LEU A 64 -21.39 -0.02 1.22
N GLY A 65 -21.05 -0.61 2.37
CA GLY A 65 -21.89 -0.59 3.57
C GLY A 65 -22.19 0.83 4.02
N TRP A 66 -21.17 1.69 4.07
CA TRP A 66 -21.34 3.11 4.36
C TRP A 66 -22.23 3.82 3.35
N LEU A 67 -21.97 3.65 2.04
CA LEU A 67 -22.78 4.23 0.98
C LEU A 67 -24.26 3.79 1.08
N ARG A 68 -24.55 2.55 1.51
CA ARG A 68 -25.92 2.09 1.78
C ARG A 68 -26.56 2.79 2.98
N ASP A 69 -25.81 2.95 4.06
CA ASP A 69 -26.29 3.67 5.25
C ASP A 69 -26.61 5.15 4.91
N ILE A 70 -25.80 5.79 4.06
CA ILE A 70 -25.97 7.21 3.72
C ILE A 70 -26.78 7.48 2.44
N ALA A 71 -27.16 6.45 1.69
CA ALA A 71 -27.83 6.57 0.40
C ALA A 71 -29.05 7.54 0.37
N PRO A 72 -29.88 7.63 1.43
CA PRO A 72 -30.99 8.58 1.49
C PRO A 72 -30.55 10.06 1.47
N PHE A 73 -29.30 10.36 1.82
CA PHE A 73 -28.75 11.71 1.94
C PHE A 73 -27.76 12.10 0.84
N VAL A 74 -27.55 11.19 -0.12
CA VAL A 74 -26.66 11.42 -1.27
C VAL A 74 -27.40 12.22 -2.35
N ASP A 75 -26.82 13.34 -2.74
CA ASP A 75 -27.17 14.03 -3.99
C ASP A 75 -26.65 13.21 -5.17
N ARG A 76 -27.57 12.56 -5.87
CA ARG A 76 -27.28 11.68 -7.01
C ARG A 76 -26.88 12.45 -8.29
N THR A 77 -27.02 13.77 -8.31
CA THR A 77 -26.60 14.58 -9.45
C THR A 77 -25.07 14.71 -9.53
N ALA A 78 -24.38 14.57 -8.40
CA ALA A 78 -22.92 14.59 -8.30
C ALA A 78 -22.37 13.26 -7.76
N PRO A 79 -21.14 12.86 -8.13
CA PRO A 79 -20.54 11.66 -7.56
C PRO A 79 -20.13 11.88 -6.10
N VAL A 80 -20.22 10.82 -5.28
CA VAL A 80 -19.70 10.80 -3.91
C VAL A 80 -18.16 10.76 -3.95
N PRO A 81 -17.44 11.73 -3.36
CA PRO A 81 -15.98 11.72 -3.33
C PRO A 81 -15.42 10.63 -2.42
N ILE A 82 -14.43 9.89 -2.92
CA ILE A 82 -13.62 8.92 -2.16
C ILE A 82 -12.16 9.33 -2.33
N LEU A 83 -11.51 9.81 -1.27
CA LEU A 83 -10.13 10.31 -1.33
C LEU A 83 -9.17 9.26 -0.77
N GLU A 84 -8.10 8.97 -1.49
CA GLU A 84 -6.95 8.22 -0.98
C GLU A 84 -5.85 9.20 -0.61
N LEU A 85 -5.52 9.29 0.68
CA LEU A 85 -4.44 10.12 1.18
C LEU A 85 -3.11 9.39 1.01
N GLY A 86 -2.11 10.09 0.46
CA GLY A 86 -0.77 9.51 0.28
C GLY A 86 -0.81 8.25 -0.57
N CYS A 87 -1.37 8.33 -1.77
CA CYS A 87 -1.67 7.16 -2.59
C CYS A 87 -0.45 6.34 -3.06
N GLY A 88 0.77 6.83 -2.81
CA GLY A 88 2.01 6.13 -3.12
C GLY A 88 2.08 5.71 -4.57
N ASN A 89 2.23 4.41 -4.81
CA ASN A 89 2.32 3.85 -6.17
C ASN A 89 0.96 3.58 -6.86
N GLY A 90 -0.17 3.88 -6.21
CA GLY A 90 -1.51 3.77 -6.78
C GLY A 90 -2.07 2.34 -6.93
N ARG A 91 -1.32 1.29 -6.58
CA ARG A 91 -1.77 -0.11 -6.70
C ARG A 91 -3.01 -0.40 -5.85
N PHE A 92 -3.04 0.09 -4.61
CA PHE A 92 -4.21 -0.06 -3.73
C PHE A 92 -5.45 0.55 -4.38
N GLY A 93 -5.38 1.83 -4.78
CA GLY A 93 -6.51 2.52 -5.38
C GLY A 93 -7.01 1.84 -6.65
N TRP A 94 -6.12 1.28 -7.47
CA TRP A 94 -6.53 0.55 -8.67
C TRP A 94 -7.34 -0.71 -8.34
N HIS A 95 -6.89 -1.52 -7.38
CA HIS A 95 -7.65 -2.67 -6.92
C HIS A 95 -8.97 -2.25 -6.27
N PHE A 96 -8.95 -1.18 -5.46
CA PHE A 96 -10.14 -0.70 -4.75
C PHE A 96 -11.22 -0.22 -5.73
N VAL A 97 -10.85 0.59 -6.72
CA VAL A 97 -11.79 1.08 -7.74
C VAL A 97 -12.42 -0.09 -8.50
N ARG A 98 -11.61 -1.07 -8.90
CA ARG A 98 -12.11 -2.27 -9.59
C ARG A 98 -13.05 -3.09 -8.72
N ALA A 99 -12.69 -3.31 -7.45
CA ALA A 99 -13.54 -4.02 -6.50
C ALA A 99 -14.88 -3.29 -6.27
N LEU A 100 -14.85 -1.97 -6.10
CA LEU A 100 -16.05 -1.17 -5.88
C LEU A 100 -16.96 -1.13 -7.12
N LEU A 101 -16.39 -0.99 -8.33
CA LEU A 101 -17.15 -1.02 -9.57
C LEU A 101 -17.81 -2.38 -9.82
N ARG A 102 -17.12 -3.50 -9.54
CA ARG A 102 -17.73 -4.84 -9.59
C ARG A 102 -18.95 -4.96 -8.67
N LEU A 103 -18.90 -4.35 -7.48
CA LEU A 103 -20.04 -4.29 -6.57
C LEU A 103 -21.18 -3.44 -7.14
N PHE A 104 -20.89 -2.32 -7.80
CA PHE A 104 -21.91 -1.48 -8.44
C PHE A 104 -22.57 -2.17 -9.64
N ASP A 105 -21.79 -2.88 -10.46
CA ASP A 105 -22.28 -3.63 -11.61
C ASP A 105 -23.25 -4.76 -11.20
N SER A 106 -23.14 -5.26 -9.96
CA SER A 106 -24.09 -6.23 -9.39
C SER A 106 -25.46 -5.63 -9.02
N GLY A 107 -25.63 -4.31 -9.14
CA GLY A 107 -26.87 -3.60 -8.78
C GLY A 107 -26.94 -3.18 -7.30
N ALA A 108 -25.81 -3.14 -6.59
CA ALA A 108 -25.80 -2.93 -5.13
C ALA A 108 -26.29 -1.53 -4.69
N LEU A 109 -26.15 -0.50 -5.53
CA LEU A 109 -26.56 0.89 -5.25
C LEU A 109 -26.97 1.64 -6.54
N PRO A 110 -28.17 1.40 -7.09
CA PRO A 110 -28.60 2.04 -8.33
C PRO A 110 -28.65 3.57 -8.22
N GLY A 111 -28.02 4.25 -9.18
CA GLY A 111 -28.04 5.72 -9.28
C GLY A 111 -27.08 6.46 -8.35
N VAL A 112 -26.30 5.76 -7.51
CA VAL A 112 -25.17 6.36 -6.79
C VAL A 112 -23.93 6.28 -7.69
N ARG A 113 -23.25 7.41 -7.85
CA ARG A 113 -21.96 7.48 -8.55
C ARG A 113 -20.87 7.84 -7.56
N VAL A 114 -19.64 7.44 -7.84
CA VAL A 114 -18.47 7.75 -7.00
C VAL A 114 -17.37 8.36 -7.85
N ARG A 115 -16.54 9.18 -7.21
CA ARG A 115 -15.32 9.72 -7.80
C ARG A 115 -14.16 9.41 -6.87
N TYR A 116 -13.27 8.54 -7.32
CA TYR A 116 -12.07 8.17 -6.60
C TYR A 116 -10.97 9.17 -6.89
N VAL A 117 -10.41 9.79 -5.85
CA VAL A 117 -9.41 10.84 -5.97
C VAL A 117 -8.10 10.34 -5.39
N TYR A 118 -7.12 10.09 -6.25
CA TYR A 118 -5.74 9.90 -5.82
C TYR A 118 -5.19 11.22 -5.31
N THR A 119 -4.70 11.22 -4.07
CA THR A 119 -4.09 12.41 -3.49
C THR A 119 -2.72 12.14 -2.89
N ASP A 120 -1.84 13.12 -3.05
CA ASP A 120 -0.49 13.12 -2.49
C ASP A 120 -0.09 14.58 -2.19
N PHE A 121 0.90 14.78 -1.32
CA PHE A 121 1.42 16.11 -1.02
C PHE A 121 2.30 16.67 -2.17
N THR A 122 2.80 15.81 -3.06
CA THR A 122 3.64 16.16 -4.22
C THR A 122 3.03 15.71 -5.55
N ASP A 123 3.06 16.58 -6.56
CA ASP A 123 2.59 16.24 -7.92
C ASP A 123 3.50 15.23 -8.62
N ALA A 124 4.76 15.10 -8.21
CA ALA A 124 5.70 14.15 -8.80
C ALA A 124 5.21 12.69 -8.73
N ASN A 125 4.55 12.31 -7.62
CA ASN A 125 3.93 11.00 -7.49
C ASN A 125 2.65 10.88 -8.35
N LEU A 126 1.83 11.94 -8.35
CA LEU A 126 0.56 11.94 -9.08
C LEU A 126 0.75 11.91 -10.60
N ASP A 127 1.75 12.59 -11.14
CA ASP A 127 2.01 12.66 -12.59
C ASP A 127 2.31 11.28 -13.19
N VAL A 128 3.05 10.44 -12.46
CA VAL A 128 3.28 9.05 -12.87
C VAL A 128 1.97 8.28 -12.95
N LEU A 129 1.07 8.45 -11.99
CA LEU A 129 -0.24 7.79 -11.99
C LEU A 129 -1.18 8.34 -13.05
N ARG A 130 -1.16 9.66 -13.32
CA ARG A 130 -1.97 10.31 -14.38
C ARG A 130 -1.70 9.69 -15.74
N SER A 131 -0.46 9.30 -16.02
CA SER A 131 -0.05 8.69 -17.28
C SER A 131 -0.10 7.15 -17.28
N HIS A 132 -0.44 6.52 -16.15
CA HIS A 132 -0.34 5.08 -16.01
C HIS A 132 -1.40 4.34 -16.87
N PRO A 133 -1.00 3.39 -17.74
CA PRO A 133 -1.93 2.72 -18.67
C PRO A 133 -3.11 2.04 -17.97
N SER A 134 -2.88 1.36 -16.85
CA SER A 134 -3.95 0.65 -16.12
C SER A 134 -4.98 1.59 -15.47
N LEU A 135 -4.70 2.90 -15.37
CA LEU A 135 -5.63 3.89 -14.83
C LEU A 135 -6.44 4.61 -15.93
N GLN A 136 -5.95 4.64 -17.18
CA GLN A 136 -6.59 5.38 -18.28
C GLN A 136 -8.08 5.05 -18.47
N PRO A 137 -8.52 3.77 -18.45
CA PRO A 137 -9.93 3.45 -18.62
C PRO A 137 -10.84 4.08 -17.56
N TYR A 138 -10.34 4.28 -16.33
CA TYR A 138 -11.11 4.87 -15.23
C TYR A 138 -11.02 6.39 -15.19
N ILE A 139 -9.92 6.96 -15.71
CA ILE A 139 -9.76 8.41 -15.93
C ILE A 139 -10.73 8.86 -17.03
N ASP A 140 -10.71 8.18 -18.16
CA ASP A 140 -11.57 8.48 -19.33
C ASP A 140 -13.06 8.34 -18.98
N ALA A 141 -13.41 7.36 -18.14
CA ALA A 141 -14.76 7.18 -17.63
C ALA A 141 -15.18 8.23 -16.56
N GLY A 142 -14.28 9.11 -16.13
CA GLY A 142 -14.53 10.10 -15.09
C GLY A 142 -14.67 9.53 -13.68
N VAL A 143 -14.36 8.25 -13.47
CA VAL A 143 -14.40 7.58 -12.15
C VAL A 143 -13.19 7.98 -11.31
N VAL A 144 -12.03 8.17 -11.94
CA VAL A 144 -10.78 8.54 -11.26
C VAL A 144 -10.43 10.01 -11.48
N ALA A 145 -9.88 10.63 -10.44
CA ALA A 145 -9.39 11.99 -10.38
C ALA A 145 -8.04 12.04 -9.64
N PHE A 146 -7.36 13.18 -9.75
CA PHE A 146 -6.11 13.44 -9.04
C PHE A 146 -6.15 14.83 -8.43
N ALA A 147 -5.69 14.97 -7.19
CA ALA A 147 -5.54 16.27 -6.56
C ALA A 147 -4.35 16.28 -5.62
N ARG A 148 -3.56 17.37 -5.66
CA ARG A 148 -2.55 17.60 -4.63
C ARG A 148 -3.27 17.90 -3.32
N PHE A 149 -3.07 17.05 -2.32
CA PHE A 149 -3.63 17.20 -0.99
C PHE A 149 -2.62 16.70 0.04
N ASP A 150 -1.99 17.65 0.70
CA ASP A 150 -1.13 17.48 1.85
C ASP A 150 -1.97 17.25 3.13
N ALA A 151 -1.87 16.05 3.71
CA ALA A 151 -2.50 15.67 4.97
C ALA A 151 -2.11 16.55 6.18
N GLU A 152 -0.96 17.22 6.13
CA GLU A 152 -0.44 18.04 7.24
C GLU A 152 -0.91 19.50 7.16
N SER A 153 -1.21 20.01 5.96
CA SER A 153 -1.37 21.46 5.74
C SER A 153 -2.51 21.88 4.81
N SER A 154 -3.17 20.93 4.13
CA SER A 154 -4.14 21.30 3.08
C SER A 154 -5.39 21.97 3.60
N GLY A 155 -5.79 22.99 2.85
CA GLY A 155 -7.04 23.71 3.02
C GLY A 155 -8.19 22.92 2.40
N GLU A 156 -8.50 23.16 1.13
CA GLU A 156 -9.75 22.71 0.50
C GLU A 156 -9.80 21.20 0.26
N LEU A 157 -10.99 20.63 0.45
CA LEU A 157 -11.24 19.21 0.18
C LEU A 157 -11.41 19.02 -1.34
N PRO A 158 -10.61 18.16 -1.99
CA PRO A 158 -10.75 17.85 -3.40
C PRO A 158 -12.16 17.31 -3.73
N GLU A 159 -12.70 17.73 -4.88
CA GLU A 159 -14.00 17.27 -5.40
C GLU A 159 -15.17 17.51 -4.43
N ALA A 160 -15.06 18.48 -3.51
CA ALA A 160 -16.13 18.85 -2.59
C ALA A 160 -17.34 19.39 -3.37
N ASN A 161 -18.47 18.69 -3.27
CA ASN A 161 -19.71 19.00 -3.98
C ASN A 161 -20.96 18.96 -3.09
N GLY A 162 -20.76 18.93 -1.77
CA GLY A 162 -21.84 18.84 -0.79
C GLY A 162 -22.34 17.41 -0.52
N ASN A 163 -21.86 16.38 -1.22
CA ASN A 163 -22.06 14.99 -0.80
C ASN A 163 -21.21 14.64 0.45
N PRO A 164 -21.60 13.58 1.18
CA PRO A 164 -20.71 12.92 2.14
C PRO A 164 -19.39 12.48 1.48
N VAL A 165 -18.35 12.29 2.28
CA VAL A 165 -17.00 12.00 1.78
C VAL A 165 -16.46 10.75 2.45
N ALA A 166 -15.89 9.84 1.67
CA ALA A 166 -15.05 8.76 2.20
C ALA A 166 -13.57 9.12 2.03
N VAL A 167 -12.76 8.76 3.01
CA VAL A 167 -11.31 8.98 3.02
C VAL A 167 -10.63 7.68 3.42
N ILE A 168 -9.57 7.33 2.70
CA ILE A 168 -8.73 6.17 2.96
C ILE A 168 -7.31 6.67 3.24
N ALA A 169 -6.72 6.24 4.36
CA ALA A 169 -5.40 6.65 4.81
C ALA A 169 -4.58 5.43 5.27
N ASN A 170 -3.93 4.75 4.34
CA ASN A 170 -3.10 3.58 4.63
C ASN A 170 -1.62 3.99 4.68
N TYR A 171 -0.90 3.69 5.77
CA TYR A 171 0.51 4.08 5.96
C TYR A 171 0.74 5.58 5.73
N VAL A 172 -0.13 6.40 6.33
CA VAL A 172 -0.06 7.87 6.28
C VAL A 172 0.18 8.42 7.68
N PHE A 173 -0.50 7.88 8.68
CA PHE A 173 -0.53 8.46 10.02
C PHE A 173 0.72 8.13 10.82
N ASP A 174 1.42 7.04 10.49
CA ASP A 174 2.72 6.70 11.07
C ASP A 174 3.85 7.64 10.63
N GLY A 175 3.65 8.33 9.50
CA GLY A 175 4.62 9.19 8.84
C GLY A 175 4.34 10.70 8.90
N ILE A 176 3.44 11.16 9.75
CA ILE A 176 3.11 12.59 9.89
C ILE A 176 3.32 13.11 11.33
N PRO A 177 3.40 14.43 11.54
CA PRO A 177 3.73 15.00 12.85
C PRO A 177 2.87 14.51 14.02
N MET A 178 3.57 14.26 15.13
CA MET A 178 2.99 13.80 16.39
C MET A 178 3.86 14.25 17.57
N ASP A 179 3.28 14.33 18.76
CA ASP A 179 4.03 14.59 19.99
C ASP A 179 4.25 13.28 20.77
N LEU A 180 5.29 13.23 21.60
CA LEU A 180 5.62 12.07 22.43
C LEU A 180 5.67 12.46 23.91
N PHE A 181 5.00 11.69 24.75
CA PHE A 181 4.98 11.88 26.20
C PHE A 181 5.30 10.59 26.92
N ARG A 182 5.66 10.72 28.20
CA ARG A 182 5.75 9.61 29.13
C ARG A 182 4.90 9.89 30.36
N ALA A 183 4.09 8.91 30.74
CA ALA A 183 3.34 8.95 31.99
C ALA A 183 4.26 8.51 33.14
N GLU A 184 4.47 9.39 34.11
CA GLU A 184 5.31 9.16 35.28
C GLU A 184 4.66 9.79 36.51
N ASN A 185 4.36 8.98 37.53
CA ASN A 185 3.81 9.40 38.83
C ASN A 185 2.55 10.28 38.69
N GLY A 186 1.60 9.87 37.83
CA GLY A 186 0.36 10.61 37.59
C GLY A 186 0.53 11.91 36.81
N ARG A 187 1.70 12.15 36.21
CA ARG A 187 2.00 13.31 35.35
C ARG A 187 2.43 12.83 33.98
N LEU A 188 2.27 13.69 32.98
CA LEU A 188 2.88 13.48 31.67
C LEU A 188 4.11 14.35 31.54
N VAL A 189 5.22 13.74 31.15
CA VAL A 189 6.48 14.42 30.84
C VAL A 189 6.67 14.35 29.33
N GLU A 190 6.95 15.48 28.69
CA GLU A 190 7.23 15.51 27.26
C GLU A 190 8.56 14.80 26.95
N LEU A 191 8.61 14.05 25.84
CA LEU A 191 9.83 13.45 25.32
C LEU A 191 10.25 14.19 24.06
N LEU A 192 11.34 14.96 24.19
CA LEU A 192 11.86 15.82 23.13
C LEU A 192 12.96 15.10 22.35
N PRO A 193 12.89 15.02 21.01
CA PRO A 193 13.98 14.45 20.22
C PRO A 193 15.28 15.23 20.40
N ARG A 194 16.37 14.49 20.37
CA ARG A 194 17.75 14.94 20.19
C ARG A 194 18.32 14.21 19.00
N ILE A 195 18.63 14.98 17.96
CA ILE A 195 19.05 14.47 16.65
C ILE A 195 20.54 14.73 16.47
N GLU A 196 21.28 13.69 16.13
CA GLU A 196 22.72 13.77 15.91
C GLU A 196 23.14 13.17 14.58
N ALA A 197 24.05 13.83 13.88
CA ALA A 197 24.69 13.33 12.67
C ALA A 197 26.22 13.25 12.84
N PRO A 198 26.95 12.52 11.97
CA PRO A 198 28.41 12.60 11.89
C PRO A 198 28.89 14.05 11.69
N ALA A 199 30.02 14.44 12.28
CA ALA A 199 30.49 15.84 12.29
C ALA A 199 30.77 16.47 10.91
N ASN A 200 30.93 15.65 9.87
CA ASN A 200 31.18 16.11 8.49
C ASN A 200 29.92 16.04 7.60
N THR A 201 28.74 15.85 8.18
CA THR A 201 27.49 15.77 7.44
C THR A 201 26.90 17.16 7.25
N ALA A 202 26.62 17.53 5.99
CA ALA A 202 25.94 18.78 5.68
C ALA A 202 24.45 18.71 6.12
N PRO A 203 23.87 19.80 6.66
CA PRO A 203 22.48 19.79 7.15
C PRO A 203 21.40 19.57 6.06
N ASP A 204 21.78 19.71 4.79
CA ASP A 204 20.96 19.63 3.59
C ASP A 204 21.35 18.45 2.68
N GLU A 205 22.19 17.55 3.16
CA GLU A 205 22.57 16.36 2.41
C GLU A 205 21.35 15.46 2.14
N GLU A 206 21.16 15.01 0.90
CA GLU A 206 19.98 14.26 0.43
C GLU A 206 19.73 12.98 1.26
N ASP A 207 20.79 12.27 1.64
CA ASP A 207 20.72 11.04 2.46
C ASP A 207 20.91 11.30 3.97
N LEU A 208 20.73 12.55 4.44
CA LEU A 208 20.90 12.89 5.86
C LEU A 208 20.04 11.99 6.76
N LEU A 209 18.80 11.69 6.35
CA LEU A 209 17.88 10.87 7.15
C LEU A 209 18.44 9.46 7.44
N ALA A 210 19.25 8.90 6.54
CA ALA A 210 19.90 7.60 6.74
C ALA A 210 21.11 7.68 7.70
N LYS A 211 21.62 8.88 8.00
CA LYS A 211 22.84 9.10 8.80
C LYS A 211 22.57 9.61 10.22
N ILE A 212 21.37 10.10 10.48
CA ILE A 212 21.02 10.63 11.80
C ILE A 212 20.82 9.51 12.85
N SER A 213 20.97 9.89 14.11
CA SER A 213 20.55 9.11 15.28
C SER A 213 19.58 9.97 16.07
N VAL A 214 18.49 9.37 16.53
CA VAL A 214 17.45 10.03 17.30
C VAL A 214 17.40 9.41 18.68
N THR A 215 17.55 10.24 19.71
CA THR A 215 17.32 9.86 21.11
C THR A 215 16.29 10.80 21.71
N PHE A 216 15.59 10.37 22.76
CA PHE A 216 14.60 11.22 23.42
C PHE A 216 15.10 11.67 24.79
N ARG A 217 14.88 12.95 25.11
CA ARG A 217 15.21 13.55 26.40
C ARG A 217 13.93 14.01 27.09
N ARG A 218 13.88 13.80 28.41
CA ARG A 218 12.77 14.27 29.24
C ARG A 218 12.75 15.80 29.25
N GLY A 219 11.61 16.35 28.86
CA GLY A 219 11.27 17.76 28.93
C GLY A 219 10.60 18.12 30.25
N ARG A 220 9.62 19.03 30.19
CA ARG A 220 8.85 19.46 31.36
C ARG A 220 7.58 18.61 31.54
N ALA A 221 7.06 18.60 32.76
CA ALA A 221 5.74 18.04 33.01
C ALA A 221 4.65 18.92 32.36
N VAL A 222 3.68 18.27 31.73
CA VAL A 222 2.67 18.89 30.88
C VAL A 222 1.29 18.73 31.54
N ARG A 223 0.66 19.88 31.85
CA ARG A 223 -0.72 19.93 32.36
C ARG A 223 -1.75 20.25 31.27
N ARG A 224 -1.43 21.19 30.38
CA ARG A 224 -2.24 21.57 29.21
C ARG A 224 -1.27 21.90 28.09
N ARG A 225 -1.38 21.18 26.96
CA ARG A 225 -0.50 21.32 25.80
C ARG A 225 -1.19 21.99 24.63
N TYR A 226 -2.43 21.59 24.37
CA TYR A 226 -3.14 21.93 23.15
C TYR A 226 -4.20 23.01 23.41
N ALA A 227 -4.54 23.79 22.39
CA ALA A 227 -5.61 24.76 22.48
C ALA A 227 -6.99 24.07 22.59
N ASP A 228 -7.16 22.93 21.93
CA ASP A 228 -8.39 22.13 21.96
C ASP A 228 -8.54 21.42 23.32
N PRO A 229 -9.59 21.74 24.12
CA PRO A 229 -9.81 21.10 25.42
C PRO A 229 -10.05 19.60 25.30
N SER A 230 -10.67 19.12 24.22
CA SER A 230 -10.95 17.70 24.02
C SER A 230 -9.66 16.88 23.88
N TRP A 231 -8.63 17.44 23.24
CA TRP A 231 -7.33 16.81 23.12
C TRP A 231 -6.62 16.70 24.46
N ASN A 232 -6.71 17.75 25.28
CA ASN A 232 -6.15 17.70 26.64
C ASN A 232 -6.91 16.70 27.52
N ALA A 233 -8.23 16.53 27.35
CA ALA A 233 -8.99 15.51 28.07
C ALA A 233 -8.55 14.09 27.70
N ILE A 234 -8.31 13.82 26.42
CA ILE A 234 -7.75 12.54 25.94
C ILE A 234 -6.35 12.33 26.53
N LEU A 235 -5.49 13.35 26.45
CA LEU A 235 -4.14 13.30 26.98
C LEU A 235 -4.14 13.05 28.50
N ASP A 236 -5.03 13.70 29.24
CA ASP A 236 -5.18 13.55 30.69
C ASP A 236 -5.55 12.11 31.10
N ALA A 237 -6.32 11.38 30.28
CA ALA A 237 -6.68 9.99 30.54
C ALA A 237 -5.45 9.07 30.61
N TYR A 238 -4.38 9.39 29.87
CA TYR A 238 -3.15 8.59 29.87
C TYR A 238 -2.27 8.80 31.11
N ARG A 239 -2.47 9.87 31.90
CA ARG A 239 -1.69 10.13 33.12
C ARG A 239 -1.73 9.00 34.14
N ALA A 240 -2.84 8.27 34.16
CA ALA A 240 -3.06 7.18 35.11
C ALA A 240 -2.25 5.91 34.77
N ILE A 241 -1.63 5.84 33.59
CA ILE A 241 -0.94 4.64 33.10
C ILE A 241 0.57 4.80 33.33
N ASP A 242 0.99 4.65 34.58
CA ASP A 242 2.40 4.86 34.97
C ASP A 242 3.37 4.01 34.13
N GLY A 243 4.44 4.63 33.64
CA GLY A 243 5.44 4.01 32.78
C GLY A 243 5.07 3.92 31.29
N ALA A 244 3.85 4.29 30.89
CA ALA A 244 3.45 4.26 29.48
C ALA A 244 4.10 5.39 28.68
N SER A 245 4.50 5.06 27.45
CA SER A 245 4.88 6.04 26.43
C SER A 245 3.67 6.33 25.56
N VAL A 246 3.38 7.62 25.37
CA VAL A 246 2.16 8.09 24.70
C VAL A 246 2.57 8.88 23.48
N VAL A 247 2.43 8.25 22.30
CA VAL A 247 2.42 8.96 21.03
C VAL A 247 1.07 9.67 20.90
N PHE A 248 1.07 10.97 20.68
CA PHE A 248 -0.14 11.77 20.53
C PHE A 248 -0.26 12.30 19.09
N PRO A 249 -1.27 11.88 18.32
CA PRO A 249 -1.29 12.01 16.86
C PRO A 249 -1.83 13.39 16.43
N THR A 250 -1.04 14.44 16.64
CA THR A 250 -1.47 15.84 16.45
C THR A 250 -1.86 16.16 15.01
N ALA A 251 -1.09 15.73 14.01
CA ALA A 251 -1.43 15.96 12.61
C ALA A 251 -2.68 15.17 12.19
N ALA A 252 -2.78 13.88 12.57
CA ALA A 252 -3.94 13.05 12.24
C ALA A 252 -5.25 13.57 12.87
N LEU A 253 -5.22 14.04 14.13
CA LEU A 253 -6.38 14.67 14.77
C LEU A 253 -6.76 16.00 14.11
N THR A 254 -5.78 16.82 13.72
CA THR A 254 -6.02 18.07 12.97
C THR A 254 -6.71 17.76 11.64
N LEU A 255 -6.18 16.79 10.90
CA LEU A 255 -6.72 16.34 9.63
C LEU A 255 -8.14 15.80 9.79
N LEU A 256 -8.39 14.91 10.76
CA LEU A 256 -9.72 14.34 10.99
C LEU A 256 -10.76 15.43 11.29
N ARG A 257 -10.41 16.42 12.12
CA ARG A 257 -11.26 17.58 12.39
C ARG A 257 -11.56 18.35 11.10
N ASN A 258 -10.53 18.69 10.33
CA ASN A 258 -10.66 19.46 9.09
C ASN A 258 -11.49 18.72 8.04
N LEU A 259 -11.27 17.41 7.87
CA LEU A 259 -12.05 16.56 6.96
C LEU A 259 -13.51 16.52 7.37
N ARG A 260 -13.81 16.34 8.66
CA ARG A 260 -15.18 16.36 9.18
C ARG A 260 -15.87 17.69 8.93
N GLU A 261 -15.19 18.81 9.19
CA GLU A 261 -15.75 20.15 8.95
C GLU A 261 -16.06 20.36 7.47
N ARG A 262 -15.14 19.98 6.59
CA ARG A 262 -15.23 20.22 5.14
C ARG A 262 -16.16 19.27 4.40
N SER A 263 -16.39 18.07 4.93
CA SER A 263 -17.45 17.17 4.46
C SER A 263 -18.85 17.56 4.98
N GLY A 264 -18.95 18.69 5.68
CA GLY A 264 -20.18 19.14 6.31
C GLY A 264 -20.66 18.21 7.42
N GLY A 265 -19.74 17.53 8.10
CA GLY A 265 -20.02 16.60 9.20
C GLY A 265 -20.38 15.17 8.77
N ARG A 266 -20.20 14.81 7.48
CA ARG A 266 -20.58 13.51 6.92
C ARG A 266 -19.36 12.83 6.32
N LEU A 267 -18.71 12.00 7.12
CA LEU A 267 -17.37 11.48 6.82
C LEU A 267 -17.29 9.99 7.17
N LEU A 268 -16.72 9.21 6.26
CA LEU A 268 -16.06 7.95 6.58
C LEU A 268 -14.56 8.16 6.45
N LEU A 269 -13.78 7.87 7.49
CA LEU A 269 -12.34 7.70 7.40
C LEU A 269 -11.98 6.25 7.69
N LEU A 270 -11.41 5.54 6.72
CA LEU A 270 -10.75 4.25 6.92
C LEU A 270 -9.24 4.45 6.99
N SER A 271 -8.60 3.80 7.94
CA SER A 271 -7.14 3.87 8.08
C SER A 271 -6.57 2.54 8.54
N GLY A 272 -5.54 2.08 7.85
CA GLY A 272 -4.75 0.91 8.18
C GLY A 272 -3.29 1.32 8.34
N ASP A 273 -2.78 1.26 9.56
CA ASP A 273 -1.40 1.71 9.84
C ASP A 273 -0.79 0.95 11.00
N LYS A 274 0.54 0.93 11.11
CA LYS A 274 1.22 0.38 12.27
C LYS A 274 0.81 1.21 13.49
N GLY A 275 0.22 0.58 14.50
CA GLY A 275 -0.29 1.33 15.64
C GLY A 275 -0.96 0.44 16.68
N PHE A 276 -1.73 1.08 17.54
CA PHE A 276 -2.50 0.43 18.59
C PHE A 276 -3.86 1.12 18.78
N THR A 277 -4.88 0.32 19.09
CA THR A 277 -6.28 0.76 19.23
C THR A 277 -6.74 0.84 20.68
N GLY A 278 -6.07 0.14 21.60
CA GLY A 278 -6.30 0.19 23.04
C GLY A 278 -5.49 1.27 23.76
N LEU A 279 -5.57 1.27 25.09
CA LEU A 279 -4.69 2.12 25.90
C LEU A 279 -3.22 1.69 25.74
N PRO A 280 -2.25 2.64 25.75
CA PRO A 280 -0.84 2.30 25.67
C PRO A 280 -0.43 1.47 26.89
N ALA A 281 0.41 0.46 26.68
CA ALA A 281 0.97 -0.34 27.76
C ALA A 281 2.19 0.36 28.40
N PRO A 282 2.48 0.11 29.69
CA PRO A 282 3.76 0.48 30.29
C PRO A 282 4.92 -0.17 29.54
N ASP A 283 5.99 0.59 29.29
CA ASP A 283 7.20 0.09 28.62
C ASP A 283 8.43 0.36 29.51
N THR A 284 9.32 -0.63 29.57
CA THR A 284 10.57 -0.59 30.33
C THR A 284 11.73 -0.05 29.51
N THR A 285 11.58 0.07 28.19
CA THR A 285 12.64 0.49 27.27
C THR A 285 12.47 1.93 26.80
N ASP A 286 13.49 2.76 27.04
CA ASP A 286 13.56 4.15 26.57
C ASP A 286 13.92 4.24 25.06
N GLN A 287 14.00 3.11 24.35
CA GLN A 287 14.64 2.99 23.04
C GLN A 287 13.93 2.01 22.10
N ALA A 288 12.91 2.52 21.38
CA ALA A 288 12.66 2.28 19.95
C ALA A 288 11.26 2.81 19.54
N TYR A 289 10.96 4.08 19.84
CA TYR A 289 9.69 4.69 19.44
C TYR A 289 9.58 4.95 17.93
N ILE A 290 10.71 4.92 17.24
CA ILE A 290 10.89 5.34 15.85
C ILE A 290 11.53 4.21 15.05
N ALA A 291 11.01 3.96 13.85
CA ALA A 291 11.70 3.20 12.82
C ALA A 291 12.35 4.19 11.83
N LEU A 292 13.63 3.94 11.52
CA LEU A 292 14.40 4.70 10.53
C LEU A 292 14.84 3.72 9.42
N HIS A 293 14.02 3.59 8.38
CA HIS A 293 14.29 2.71 7.22
C HIS A 293 14.10 3.50 5.92
N GLY A 294 15.01 4.44 5.64
CA GLY A 294 14.84 5.39 4.54
C GLY A 294 13.76 6.45 4.79
N SER A 295 12.77 6.17 5.64
CA SER A 295 11.76 7.09 6.18
C SER A 295 11.66 7.00 7.71
N VAL A 296 10.93 7.94 8.31
CA VAL A 296 10.54 8.00 9.73
C VAL A 296 9.14 7.44 9.90
N SER A 297 8.99 6.45 10.80
CA SER A 297 7.69 5.88 11.15
C SER A 297 7.55 5.69 12.67
N PHE A 298 6.37 6.01 13.20
CA PHE A 298 5.98 5.85 14.59
C PHE A 298 4.67 5.07 14.70
N ALA A 299 4.46 4.35 15.81
CA ALA A 299 3.18 3.68 16.04
C ALA A 299 2.04 4.69 16.21
N VAL A 300 1.00 4.56 15.38
CA VAL A 300 -0.20 5.41 15.44
C VAL A 300 -1.03 5.08 16.67
N ASN A 301 -1.36 6.11 17.45
CA ASN A 301 -2.29 6.00 18.57
C ASN A 301 -3.74 6.15 18.08
N TYR A 302 -4.31 5.04 17.59
CA TYR A 302 -5.70 5.01 17.16
C TYR A 302 -6.69 5.16 18.30
N HIS A 303 -6.31 4.82 19.53
CA HIS A 303 -7.13 5.08 20.71
C HIS A 303 -7.44 6.57 20.86
N ALA A 304 -6.46 7.45 20.64
CA ALA A 304 -6.69 8.90 20.68
C ALA A 304 -7.67 9.37 19.58
N LEU A 305 -7.55 8.82 18.35
CA LEU A 305 -8.48 9.12 17.26
C LEU A 305 -9.91 8.64 17.57
N GLY A 306 -10.04 7.45 18.15
CA GLY A 306 -11.34 6.90 18.56
C GLY A 306 -11.99 7.66 19.70
N ALA A 307 -11.21 8.04 20.72
CA ALA A 307 -11.67 8.87 21.82
C ALA A 307 -12.15 10.24 21.33
N TRP A 308 -11.41 10.88 20.43
CA TRP A 308 -11.82 12.14 19.81
C TRP A 308 -13.09 11.97 18.98
N THR A 309 -13.16 10.92 18.14
CA THR A 309 -14.33 10.62 17.31
C THR A 309 -15.59 10.47 18.16
N THR A 310 -15.52 9.70 19.24
CA THR A 310 -16.64 9.45 20.15
C THR A 310 -17.06 10.72 20.89
N ALA A 311 -16.09 11.50 21.38
CA ALA A 311 -16.34 12.77 22.05
C ALA A 311 -17.02 13.82 21.15
N HIS A 312 -16.96 13.64 19.82
CA HIS A 312 -17.58 14.51 18.83
C HIS A 312 -18.81 13.90 18.15
N GLY A 313 -19.42 12.89 18.78
CA GLY A 313 -20.67 12.26 18.31
C GLY A 313 -20.49 11.31 17.14
N GLY A 314 -19.26 10.95 16.79
CA GLY A 314 -18.96 9.96 15.77
C GLY A 314 -18.97 8.54 16.32
N VAL A 315 -18.96 7.57 15.40
CA VAL A 315 -18.78 6.15 15.71
C VAL A 315 -17.36 5.74 15.35
N PHE A 316 -16.66 5.10 16.28
CA PHE A 316 -15.35 4.52 16.05
C PHE A 316 -15.46 3.00 15.97
N LEU A 317 -15.00 2.41 14.86
CA LEU A 317 -14.82 0.97 14.68
C LEU A 317 -13.33 0.68 14.60
N HIS A 318 -12.88 -0.43 15.17
CA HIS A 318 -11.49 -0.84 15.10
C HIS A 318 -11.38 -2.34 15.18
N THR A 319 -10.27 -2.89 14.68
CA THR A 319 -9.95 -4.30 14.85
C THR A 319 -9.72 -4.63 16.33
N THR A 320 -10.14 -5.81 16.81
CA THR A 320 -9.96 -6.20 18.23
C THR A 320 -8.65 -6.93 18.53
N ASN A 321 -7.93 -7.39 17.51
CA ASN A 321 -6.62 -8.02 17.67
C ASN A 321 -5.53 -6.99 17.98
N ASP A 322 -5.25 -6.78 19.27
CA ASP A 322 -4.23 -5.84 19.77
C ASP A 322 -2.79 -6.16 19.33
N ARG A 323 -2.54 -7.36 18.77
CA ARG A 323 -1.23 -7.76 18.24
C ARG A 323 -1.13 -7.62 16.72
N SER A 324 -2.15 -7.06 16.07
CA SER A 324 -2.14 -6.86 14.63
C SER A 324 -0.98 -5.94 14.23
N PRO A 325 -0.13 -6.31 13.25
CA PRO A 325 0.87 -5.39 12.69
C PRO A 325 0.23 -4.25 11.87
N LEU A 326 -1.06 -4.37 11.52
CA LEU A 326 -1.83 -3.40 10.76
C LEU A 326 -3.26 -3.35 11.33
N PRO A 327 -3.48 -2.72 12.50
CA PRO A 327 -4.84 -2.41 12.94
C PRO A 327 -5.54 -1.56 11.87
N VAL A 328 -6.81 -1.87 11.65
CA VAL A 328 -7.67 -1.08 10.75
C VAL A 328 -8.77 -0.45 11.58
N VAL A 329 -9.04 0.82 11.31
CA VAL A 329 -10.08 1.60 12.00
C VAL A 329 -11.01 2.30 11.03
N ALA A 330 -12.21 2.60 11.50
CA ALA A 330 -13.16 3.48 10.84
C ALA A 330 -13.61 4.59 11.79
N CYS A 331 -13.50 5.85 11.37
CA CYS A 331 -14.15 6.99 12.04
C CYS A 331 -15.34 7.44 11.20
N LEU A 332 -16.54 7.36 11.76
CA LEU A 332 -17.81 7.61 11.08
C LEU A 332 -18.49 8.83 11.67
N PHE A 333 -18.94 9.74 10.81
CA PHE A 333 -19.71 10.91 11.20
C PHE A 333 -20.88 11.11 10.25
N ASP A 334 -22.00 11.56 10.80
CA ASP A 334 -23.15 12.06 10.08
C ASP A 334 -23.83 13.18 10.89
N ARG A 335 -24.80 13.88 10.30
CA ARG A 335 -25.60 14.92 10.96
C ARG A 335 -26.78 14.38 11.76
N GLY A 336 -27.17 13.13 11.55
CA GLY A 336 -28.25 12.46 12.27
C GLY A 336 -27.75 11.28 13.11
N ASP A 337 -28.70 10.56 13.69
CA ASP A 337 -28.45 9.34 14.47
C ASP A 337 -28.38 8.10 13.56
N THR A 338 -27.57 8.19 12.49
CA THR A 338 -27.36 7.05 11.58
C THR A 338 -26.69 5.92 12.35
N ALA A 339 -27.35 4.75 12.41
CA ALA A 339 -26.85 3.60 13.15
C ALA A 339 -25.58 2.96 12.53
N PHE A 340 -25.33 3.27 11.25
CA PHE A 340 -24.26 2.68 10.43
C PHE A 340 -24.32 1.14 10.42
N ALA A 341 -25.52 0.58 10.25
CA ALA A 341 -25.75 -0.86 10.42
C ALA A 341 -25.03 -1.67 9.33
N GLU A 342 -25.13 -1.23 8.08
CA GLU A 342 -24.48 -1.89 6.95
C GLU A 342 -22.96 -1.73 7.04
N THR A 343 -22.48 -0.55 7.45
CA THR A 343 -21.05 -0.30 7.67
C THR A 343 -20.47 -1.20 8.76
N ARG A 344 -21.17 -1.31 9.91
CA ARG A 344 -20.75 -2.17 11.04
C ARG A 344 -20.71 -3.64 10.62
N LEU A 345 -21.73 -4.10 9.90
CA LEU A 345 -21.79 -5.47 9.39
C LEU A 345 -20.61 -5.73 8.43
N ALA A 346 -20.39 -4.84 7.47
CA ALA A 346 -19.30 -4.97 6.51
C ALA A 346 -17.93 -4.92 7.20
N PHE A 347 -17.71 -4.00 8.15
CA PHE A 347 -16.48 -3.92 8.93
C PHE A 347 -16.25 -5.23 9.71
N ALA A 348 -17.26 -5.74 10.41
CA ALA A 348 -17.15 -7.00 11.15
C ALA A 348 -16.82 -8.19 10.22
N GLN A 349 -17.42 -8.22 9.04
CA GLN A 349 -17.27 -9.34 8.10
C GLN A 349 -16.01 -9.28 7.24
N HIS A 350 -15.46 -8.10 6.96
CA HIS A 350 -14.38 -7.92 5.99
C HIS A 350 -13.08 -7.37 6.59
N ILE A 351 -13.15 -6.74 7.75
CA ILE A 351 -11.99 -6.18 8.44
C ILE A 351 -11.70 -6.95 9.73
N GLU A 352 -12.72 -7.21 10.57
CA GLU A 352 -12.51 -7.91 11.84
C GLU A 352 -12.29 -9.42 11.63
N ARG A 353 -13.20 -10.10 10.93
CA ARG A 353 -13.16 -11.57 10.81
C ARG A 353 -12.12 -12.10 9.83
N ARG A 354 -11.75 -11.30 8.84
CA ARG A 354 -10.87 -11.70 7.72
C ARG A 354 -10.01 -10.53 7.26
N GLY A 355 -9.39 -9.85 8.22
CA GLY A 355 -8.69 -8.60 8.01
C GLY A 355 -7.41 -8.73 7.17
N PRO A 356 -6.89 -7.60 6.67
CA PRO A 356 -5.65 -7.56 5.90
C PRO A 356 -4.43 -8.14 6.65
N ALA A 357 -4.34 -7.90 7.96
CA ALA A 357 -3.24 -8.40 8.78
C ALA A 357 -3.27 -9.94 8.92
N ASP A 358 -4.44 -10.53 9.13
CA ASP A 358 -4.61 -11.98 9.24
C ASP A 358 -4.34 -12.64 7.88
N PHE A 359 -4.86 -12.07 6.80
CA PHE A 359 -4.53 -12.52 5.45
C PHE A 359 -3.02 -12.52 5.21
N PHE A 360 -2.32 -11.44 5.54
CA PHE A 360 -0.89 -11.35 5.37
C PHE A 360 -0.13 -12.39 6.20
N ALA A 361 -0.55 -12.63 7.45
CA ALA A 361 0.03 -13.67 8.29
C ALA A 361 -0.18 -15.08 7.71
N VAL A 362 -1.40 -15.40 7.28
CA VAL A 362 -1.73 -16.68 6.63
C VAL A 362 -0.94 -16.85 5.33
N LYS A 363 -0.89 -15.81 4.48
CA LYS A 363 -0.13 -15.84 3.23
C LYS A 363 1.33 -16.17 3.44
N ARG A 364 1.97 -15.53 4.42
CA ARG A 364 3.37 -15.82 4.76
C ARG A 364 3.59 -17.24 5.25
N GLY A 365 2.65 -17.78 6.03
CA GLY A 365 2.71 -19.17 6.50
C GLY A 365 2.57 -20.17 5.35
N VAL A 366 1.60 -19.94 4.46
CA VAL A 366 1.32 -20.80 3.30
C VAL A 366 2.45 -20.74 2.26
N GLU A 367 3.07 -19.57 2.07
CA GLU A 367 4.16 -19.37 1.10
C GLU A 367 5.35 -20.32 1.31
N GLN A 368 5.63 -20.69 2.56
CA GLN A 368 6.70 -21.66 2.87
C GLN A 368 6.39 -23.08 2.37
N GLN A 369 5.15 -23.35 1.99
CA GLN A 369 4.65 -24.67 1.62
C GLN A 369 4.26 -24.79 0.14
N TYR A 370 4.39 -23.73 -0.67
CA TYR A 370 3.96 -23.76 -2.08
C TYR A 370 4.53 -24.94 -2.88
N GLY A 371 5.74 -25.41 -2.56
CA GLY A 371 6.37 -26.57 -3.21
C GLY A 371 5.60 -27.89 -3.03
N ALA A 372 4.85 -28.02 -1.94
CA ALA A 372 4.14 -29.23 -1.51
C ALA A 372 2.64 -29.23 -1.84
N PHE A 373 2.10 -28.11 -2.33
CA PHE A 373 0.69 -28.01 -2.69
C PHE A 373 0.34 -28.92 -3.86
N ALA A 374 -0.82 -29.59 -3.78
CA ALA A 374 -1.45 -30.17 -4.96
C ALA A 374 -1.91 -29.05 -5.91
N PHE A 375 -2.06 -29.37 -7.19
CA PHE A 375 -2.42 -28.39 -8.22
C PHE A 375 -3.73 -27.67 -7.89
N ASP A 376 -4.79 -28.43 -7.58
CA ASP A 376 -6.11 -27.86 -7.31
C ASP A 376 -6.14 -26.99 -6.04
N ASP A 377 -5.39 -27.39 -5.00
CA ASP A 377 -5.26 -26.60 -3.77
C ASP A 377 -4.56 -25.26 -4.06
N LEU A 378 -3.56 -25.26 -4.94
CA LEU A 378 -2.82 -24.06 -5.31
C LEU A 378 -3.69 -23.11 -6.14
N VAL A 379 -4.48 -23.64 -7.08
CA VAL A 379 -5.44 -22.87 -7.87
C VAL A 379 -6.55 -22.32 -6.98
N ALA A 380 -7.06 -23.11 -6.03
CA ALA A 380 -8.05 -22.66 -5.05
C ALA A 380 -7.48 -21.53 -4.17
N TYR A 381 -6.22 -21.64 -3.75
CA TYR A 381 -5.56 -20.60 -2.99
C TYR A 381 -5.37 -19.30 -3.78
N LEU A 382 -4.96 -19.37 -5.06
CA LEU A 382 -4.89 -18.20 -5.95
C LEU A 382 -6.25 -17.52 -6.10
N ARG A 383 -7.33 -18.29 -6.31
CA ARG A 383 -8.68 -17.72 -6.38
C ARG A 383 -9.09 -17.08 -5.06
N PHE A 384 -8.78 -17.73 -3.94
CA PHE A 384 -9.07 -17.22 -2.61
C PHE A 384 -8.38 -15.88 -2.33
N THR A 385 -7.14 -15.69 -2.80
CA THR A 385 -6.42 -14.41 -2.65
C THR A 385 -6.86 -13.32 -3.64
N GLY A 386 -7.91 -13.56 -4.44
CA GLY A 386 -8.34 -12.63 -5.49
C GLY A 386 -7.39 -12.60 -6.69
N TRP A 387 -6.80 -13.74 -7.03
CA TRP A 387 -5.82 -13.92 -8.11
C TRP A 387 -4.58 -13.05 -7.97
N ASP A 388 -4.12 -12.86 -6.72
CA ASP A 388 -2.99 -11.99 -6.37
C ASP A 388 -1.70 -12.35 -7.15
N PRO A 389 -1.15 -11.42 -7.96
CA PRO A 389 0.10 -11.61 -8.68
C PRO A 389 1.32 -11.99 -7.83
N VAL A 390 1.42 -11.48 -6.59
CA VAL A 390 2.54 -11.80 -5.70
C VAL A 390 2.45 -13.24 -5.20
N VAL A 391 1.23 -13.73 -4.96
CA VAL A 391 1.00 -15.13 -4.61
C VAL A 391 1.35 -16.04 -5.79
N PHE A 392 0.96 -15.65 -7.01
CA PHE A 392 1.35 -16.38 -8.23
C PHE A 392 2.87 -16.45 -8.38
N LEU A 393 3.58 -15.34 -8.23
CA LEU A 393 5.05 -15.30 -8.35
C LEU A 393 5.73 -16.20 -7.32
N GLY A 394 5.26 -16.18 -6.07
CA GLY A 394 5.76 -17.11 -5.04
C GLY A 394 5.51 -18.58 -5.39
N ALA A 395 4.36 -18.88 -6.01
CA ALA A 395 3.95 -20.21 -6.44
C ALA A 395 4.50 -20.64 -7.81
N PHE A 396 5.21 -19.76 -8.53
CA PHE A 396 5.56 -19.93 -9.93
C PHE A 396 6.26 -21.27 -10.23
N ARG A 397 7.26 -21.65 -9.43
CA ARG A 397 8.02 -22.89 -9.64
C ARG A 397 7.13 -24.14 -9.57
N THR A 398 6.15 -24.15 -8.67
CA THR A 398 5.20 -25.26 -8.54
C THR A 398 4.25 -25.29 -9.73
N LEU A 399 3.72 -24.14 -10.14
CA LEU A 399 2.84 -24.02 -11.31
C LEU A 399 3.54 -24.44 -12.60
N LEU A 400 4.81 -24.08 -12.77
CA LEU A 400 5.62 -24.46 -13.94
C LEU A 400 5.78 -25.99 -14.03
N ARG A 401 6.07 -26.66 -12.91
CA ARG A 401 6.17 -28.14 -12.85
C ARG A 401 4.86 -28.83 -13.25
N TYR A 402 3.72 -28.27 -12.85
CA TYR A 402 2.41 -28.77 -13.27
C TYR A 402 2.13 -28.46 -14.74
N ALA A 403 2.58 -27.32 -15.26
CA ALA A 403 2.46 -27.00 -16.67
C ALA A 403 3.20 -27.99 -17.56
N GLU A 404 4.41 -28.41 -17.17
CA GLU A 404 5.25 -29.35 -17.92
C GLU A 404 4.63 -30.76 -18.04
N ASN A 405 3.97 -31.23 -16.99
CA ASN A 405 3.51 -32.62 -16.87
C ASN A 405 1.98 -32.77 -16.89
N GLY A 406 1.25 -31.65 -16.94
CA GLY A 406 -0.20 -31.58 -16.84
C GLY A 406 -0.93 -32.12 -18.07
N ASP A 407 -2.09 -32.72 -17.81
CA ASP A 407 -3.04 -33.12 -18.84
C ASP A 407 -3.77 -31.90 -19.46
N SER A 408 -4.74 -32.16 -20.34
CA SER A 408 -5.50 -31.08 -20.99
C SER A 408 -6.28 -30.22 -20.00
N VAL A 409 -6.79 -30.80 -18.91
CA VAL A 409 -7.58 -30.08 -17.90
C VAL A 409 -6.68 -29.17 -17.06
N THR A 410 -5.52 -29.67 -16.64
CA THR A 410 -4.48 -28.85 -16.00
C THR A 410 -4.11 -27.65 -16.87
N ARG A 411 -3.90 -27.87 -18.18
CA ARG A 411 -3.53 -26.80 -19.12
C ARG A 411 -4.63 -25.75 -19.30
N GLU A 412 -5.88 -26.18 -19.42
CA GLU A 412 -7.02 -25.26 -19.49
C GLU A 412 -7.15 -24.43 -18.20
N THR A 413 -6.99 -25.07 -17.05
CA THR A 413 -7.01 -24.39 -15.76
C THR A 413 -5.86 -23.38 -15.64
N LEU A 414 -4.67 -23.71 -16.13
CA LEU A 414 -3.53 -22.79 -16.17
C LEU A 414 -3.77 -21.56 -17.07
N ARG A 415 -4.54 -21.70 -18.16
CA ARG A 415 -4.98 -20.53 -18.96
C ARG A 415 -5.84 -19.59 -18.13
N ASP A 416 -6.78 -20.13 -17.36
CA ASP A 416 -7.64 -19.33 -16.50
C ASP A 416 -6.85 -18.68 -15.37
N VAL A 417 -5.90 -19.40 -14.76
CA VAL A 417 -4.95 -18.82 -13.80
C VAL A 417 -4.22 -17.64 -14.44
N ALA A 418 -3.62 -17.83 -15.62
CA ALA A 418 -2.84 -16.79 -16.27
C ALA A 418 -3.66 -15.56 -16.63
N ARG A 419 -4.87 -15.77 -17.18
CA ARG A 419 -5.80 -14.69 -17.53
C ARG A 419 -6.23 -13.89 -16.31
N ASN A 420 -6.65 -14.57 -15.23
CA ASN A 420 -7.16 -13.90 -14.04
C ASN A 420 -6.03 -13.19 -13.26
N VAL A 421 -4.87 -13.82 -13.09
CA VAL A 421 -3.70 -13.18 -12.46
C VAL A 421 -3.23 -11.98 -13.27
N GLY A 422 -3.12 -12.10 -14.59
CA GLY A 422 -2.73 -11.00 -15.45
C GLY A 422 -3.74 -9.84 -15.46
N ALA A 423 -5.03 -10.13 -15.26
CA ALA A 423 -6.07 -9.11 -15.12
C ALA A 423 -6.03 -8.37 -13.77
N GLU A 424 -5.41 -8.97 -12.75
CA GLU A 424 -5.19 -8.39 -11.42
C GLU A 424 -3.79 -7.80 -11.26
N TYR A 425 -3.02 -7.65 -12.34
CA TYR A 425 -1.70 -7.03 -12.28
C TYR A 425 -1.73 -5.52 -12.54
N PHE A 426 -1.25 -4.75 -11.55
CA PHE A 426 -0.90 -3.34 -11.68
C PHE A 426 0.63 -3.21 -11.82
N PRO A 427 1.15 -2.97 -13.04
CA PRO A 427 2.59 -2.95 -13.29
C PRO A 427 3.28 -1.78 -12.60
N LEU A 428 4.32 -2.06 -11.80
CA LEU A 428 5.17 -1.04 -11.17
C LEU A 428 6.62 -1.09 -11.65
N LEU A 429 6.90 -1.82 -12.72
CA LEU A 429 8.27 -2.14 -13.18
C LEU A 429 9.13 -2.76 -12.07
N GLU A 430 8.53 -3.67 -11.30
CA GLU A 430 9.19 -4.41 -10.22
C GLU A 430 10.36 -5.25 -10.74
N ARG A 431 11.16 -5.84 -9.85
CA ARG A 431 12.23 -6.75 -10.26
C ARG A 431 11.70 -7.95 -11.03
N ASP A 432 10.62 -8.56 -10.56
CA ASP A 432 10.04 -9.75 -11.18
C ASP A 432 9.11 -9.37 -12.33
N ASP A 433 9.34 -9.96 -13.51
CA ASP A 433 8.49 -9.78 -14.68
C ASP A 433 7.33 -10.78 -14.68
N LEU A 434 6.18 -10.38 -14.12
CA LEU A 434 5.00 -11.24 -14.08
C LEU A 434 4.60 -11.74 -15.48
N TYR A 435 4.61 -10.88 -16.51
CA TYR A 435 4.17 -11.27 -17.85
C TYR A 435 5.11 -12.29 -18.47
N PHE A 436 6.42 -12.16 -18.24
CA PHE A 436 7.38 -13.20 -18.62
C PHE A 436 7.07 -14.54 -17.92
N HIS A 437 6.82 -14.52 -16.61
CA HIS A 437 6.51 -15.73 -15.84
C HIS A 437 5.19 -16.39 -16.28
N LEU A 438 4.17 -15.60 -16.61
CA LEU A 438 2.94 -16.10 -17.23
C LEU A 438 3.22 -16.75 -18.58
N GLY A 439 4.04 -16.13 -19.43
CA GLY A 439 4.50 -16.69 -20.70
C GLY A 439 5.22 -18.02 -20.54
N MET A 440 6.09 -18.14 -19.53
CA MET A 440 6.79 -19.39 -19.20
C MET A 440 5.83 -20.52 -18.82
N VAL A 441 4.84 -20.26 -17.96
CA VAL A 441 3.82 -21.26 -17.60
C VAL A 441 3.04 -21.70 -18.83
N MET A 442 2.60 -20.77 -19.69
CA MET A 442 1.85 -21.09 -20.90
C MET A 442 2.69 -21.88 -21.92
N MET A 443 3.97 -21.52 -22.08
CA MET A 443 4.90 -22.23 -22.96
C MET A 443 5.11 -23.67 -22.47
N SER A 444 5.31 -23.87 -21.17
CA SER A 444 5.45 -25.20 -20.57
C SER A 444 4.18 -26.05 -20.70
N ALA A 445 3.01 -25.41 -20.62
CA ALA A 445 1.70 -26.01 -20.93
C ALA A 445 1.50 -26.34 -22.43
N ARG A 446 2.52 -26.10 -23.28
CA ARG A 446 2.52 -26.27 -24.74
C ARG A 446 1.52 -25.37 -25.48
N ASP A 447 1.10 -24.29 -24.85
CA ASP A 447 0.26 -23.27 -25.48
C ASP A 447 1.13 -22.12 -26.00
N GLY A 448 1.74 -22.34 -27.16
CA GLY A 448 2.63 -21.35 -27.77
C GLY A 448 1.91 -20.05 -28.14
N ALA A 449 0.61 -20.09 -28.45
CA ALA A 449 -0.15 -18.90 -28.86
C ALA A 449 -0.38 -17.96 -27.66
N GLU A 450 -0.86 -18.50 -26.53
CA GLU A 450 -1.06 -17.70 -25.33
C GLU A 450 0.28 -17.23 -24.74
N ALA A 451 1.32 -18.08 -24.78
CA ALA A 451 2.65 -17.70 -24.32
C ALA A 451 3.22 -16.49 -25.08
N LEU A 452 3.05 -16.44 -26.41
CA LEU A 452 3.47 -15.30 -27.23
C LEU A 452 2.79 -14.00 -26.80
N ALA A 453 1.49 -14.04 -26.48
CA ALA A 453 0.76 -12.86 -26.02
C ALA A 453 1.31 -12.32 -24.70
N TRP A 454 1.66 -13.20 -23.76
CA TRP A 454 2.27 -12.80 -22.48
C TRP A 454 3.70 -12.28 -22.64
N PHE A 455 4.53 -12.95 -23.45
CA PHE A 455 5.88 -12.45 -23.74
C PHE A 455 5.85 -11.10 -24.47
N GLN A 456 4.90 -10.88 -25.37
CA GLN A 456 4.73 -9.58 -26.01
C GLN A 456 4.41 -8.49 -24.97
N ARG A 457 3.50 -8.75 -24.02
CA ARG A 457 3.21 -7.81 -22.93
C ARG A 457 4.43 -7.52 -22.04
N SER A 458 5.28 -8.52 -21.81
CA SER A 458 6.56 -8.33 -21.11
C SER A 458 7.48 -7.36 -21.88
N LEU A 459 7.64 -7.57 -23.20
CA LEU A 459 8.42 -6.67 -24.05
C LEU A 459 7.82 -5.26 -24.15
N ASP A 460 6.50 -5.14 -24.23
CA ASP A 460 5.81 -3.85 -24.27
C ASP A 460 6.02 -3.05 -22.97
N LEU A 461 6.10 -3.75 -21.82
CA LEU A 461 6.29 -3.15 -20.51
C LEU A 461 7.76 -2.80 -20.22
N ARG A 462 8.70 -3.70 -20.55
CA ARG A 462 10.12 -3.59 -20.12
C ARG A 462 11.08 -3.25 -21.25
N GLY A 463 10.61 -3.28 -22.49
CA GLY A 463 11.43 -3.13 -23.68
C GLY A 463 12.02 -4.46 -24.18
N PRO A 464 12.76 -4.42 -25.30
CA PRO A 464 13.35 -5.60 -25.93
C PRO A 464 14.33 -6.33 -25.01
N ASP A 465 14.15 -7.65 -24.89
CA ASP A 465 14.99 -8.54 -24.08
C ASP A 465 15.35 -9.82 -24.86
N ALA A 466 16.63 -10.19 -24.85
CA ALA A 466 17.15 -11.31 -25.64
C ALA A 466 16.61 -12.66 -25.15
N ALA A 467 16.48 -12.84 -23.84
CA ALA A 467 15.92 -14.06 -23.27
C ALA A 467 14.44 -14.21 -23.66
N THR A 468 13.63 -13.17 -23.50
CA THR A 468 12.21 -13.15 -23.88
C THR A 468 12.02 -13.42 -25.37
N LEU A 469 12.80 -12.80 -26.25
CA LEU A 469 12.76 -13.07 -27.69
C LEU A 469 13.15 -14.52 -28.03
N THR A 470 14.10 -15.11 -27.30
CA THR A 470 14.48 -16.53 -27.47
C THR A 470 13.31 -17.45 -27.09
N HIS A 471 12.58 -17.15 -26.01
CA HIS A 471 11.38 -17.88 -25.61
C HIS A 471 10.22 -17.70 -26.60
N MET A 472 10.02 -16.50 -27.15
CA MET A 472 9.06 -16.28 -28.25
C MET A 472 9.40 -17.11 -29.47
N ALA A 473 10.69 -17.29 -29.80
CA ALA A 473 11.10 -18.14 -30.92
C ALA A 473 10.75 -19.61 -30.71
N LEU A 474 10.90 -20.12 -29.49
CA LEU A 474 10.46 -21.47 -29.11
C LEU A 474 8.94 -21.60 -29.28
N CYS A 475 8.18 -20.60 -28.82
CA CYS A 475 6.72 -20.58 -28.95
C CYS A 475 6.25 -20.54 -30.41
N HIS A 476 6.87 -19.70 -31.25
CA HIS A 476 6.62 -19.71 -32.70
C HIS A 476 6.92 -21.07 -33.33
N GLY A 477 7.94 -21.79 -32.84
CA GLY A 477 8.20 -23.18 -33.24
C GLY A 477 7.08 -24.14 -32.86
N LEU A 478 6.46 -23.99 -31.67
CA LEU A 478 5.31 -24.82 -31.24
C LEU A 478 4.10 -24.65 -32.15
N VAL A 479 3.89 -23.45 -32.70
CA VAL A 479 2.79 -23.14 -33.64
C VAL A 479 3.22 -23.15 -35.11
N ALA A 480 4.36 -23.78 -35.43
CA ALA A 480 4.91 -23.93 -36.79
C ALA A 480 5.19 -22.62 -37.57
N GLN A 481 5.36 -21.49 -36.88
CA GLN A 481 5.70 -20.18 -37.43
C GLN A 481 7.22 -19.99 -37.53
N TRP A 482 7.87 -20.78 -38.39
CA TRP A 482 9.34 -20.87 -38.47
C TRP A 482 10.05 -19.61 -38.98
N ARG A 483 9.32 -18.72 -39.67
CA ARG A 483 9.89 -17.45 -40.17
C ARG A 483 10.03 -16.47 -39.02
N GLU A 484 8.97 -16.35 -38.23
CA GLU A 484 8.84 -15.52 -37.04
C GLU A 484 9.83 -15.99 -35.97
N ALA A 485 9.92 -17.31 -35.73
CA ALA A 485 10.92 -17.87 -34.82
C ALA A 485 12.36 -17.43 -35.15
N ARG A 486 12.73 -17.45 -36.43
CA ARG A 486 14.05 -16.99 -36.87
C ARG A 486 14.25 -15.50 -36.77
N ALA A 487 13.19 -14.71 -36.95
CA ALA A 487 13.23 -13.26 -36.76
C ALA A 487 13.50 -12.93 -35.28
N CYS A 488 12.77 -13.55 -34.35
CA CYS A 488 12.98 -13.39 -32.92
C CYS A 488 14.42 -13.72 -32.52
N LEU A 489 15.01 -14.82 -33.00
CA LEU A 489 16.39 -15.20 -32.65
C LEU A 489 17.44 -14.25 -33.22
N ARG A 490 17.22 -13.72 -34.42
CA ARG A 490 18.11 -12.68 -34.98
C ARG A 490 18.04 -11.40 -34.18
N ASN A 491 16.84 -11.01 -33.74
CA ASN A 491 16.66 -9.84 -32.89
C ASN A 491 17.31 -10.07 -31.51
N ALA A 492 17.16 -11.25 -30.91
CA ALA A 492 17.83 -11.62 -29.67
C ALA A 492 19.36 -11.51 -29.81
N LEU A 493 19.94 -12.07 -30.87
CA LEU A 493 21.39 -11.99 -31.13
C LEU A 493 21.88 -10.60 -31.55
N ALA A 494 20.99 -9.73 -32.02
CA ALA A 494 21.32 -8.33 -32.27
C ALA A 494 21.41 -7.53 -30.96
N LEU A 495 20.60 -7.89 -29.96
CA LEU A 495 20.66 -7.32 -28.62
C LEU A 495 21.85 -7.89 -27.82
N GLU A 496 22.02 -9.22 -27.88
CA GLU A 496 23.06 -9.95 -27.15
C GLU A 496 23.73 -10.98 -28.07
N PRO A 497 24.81 -10.59 -28.78
CA PRO A 497 25.52 -11.48 -29.71
C PRO A 497 26.06 -12.75 -29.08
N ASP A 498 26.35 -12.71 -27.77
CA ASP A 498 26.93 -13.80 -27.01
C ASP A 498 25.88 -14.80 -26.45
N HIS A 499 24.58 -14.51 -26.60
CA HIS A 499 23.48 -15.37 -26.11
C HIS A 499 23.52 -16.78 -26.75
N GLU A 500 24.03 -17.74 -25.99
CA GLU A 500 24.35 -19.09 -26.47
C GLU A 500 23.12 -19.84 -26.98
N GLU A 501 22.06 -19.88 -26.17
CA GLU A 501 20.80 -20.59 -26.52
C GLU A 501 20.19 -20.07 -27.84
N ALA A 502 20.14 -18.76 -28.03
CA ALA A 502 19.61 -18.14 -29.24
C ALA A 502 20.41 -18.56 -30.50
N ARG A 503 21.74 -18.60 -30.38
CA ARG A 503 22.66 -19.00 -31.46
C ARG A 503 22.47 -20.46 -31.84
N GLU A 504 22.40 -21.33 -30.85
CA GLU A 504 22.20 -22.77 -31.07
C GLU A 504 20.85 -23.05 -31.73
N LEU A 505 19.78 -22.42 -31.24
CA LEU A 505 18.44 -22.60 -31.78
C LEU A 505 18.35 -22.09 -33.23
N LEU A 506 18.96 -20.94 -33.54
CA LEU A 506 18.99 -20.39 -34.90
C LEU A 506 19.76 -21.30 -35.86
N ALA A 507 20.90 -21.85 -35.43
CA ALA A 507 21.67 -22.81 -36.21
C ALA A 507 20.85 -24.08 -36.53
N LYS A 508 20.14 -24.61 -35.53
CA LYS A 508 19.25 -25.77 -35.68
C LYS A 508 18.11 -25.51 -36.67
N LEU A 509 17.43 -24.37 -36.57
CA LEU A 509 16.34 -23.98 -37.48
C LEU A 509 16.82 -23.69 -38.90
N THR A 510 18.06 -23.24 -39.07
CA THR A 510 18.65 -22.99 -40.39
C THR A 510 19.04 -24.29 -41.09
N ARG A 511 19.56 -25.29 -40.34
CA ARG A 511 19.87 -26.63 -40.88
C ARG A 511 18.62 -27.38 -41.36
N ARG A 512 17.49 -27.27 -40.65
CA ARG A 512 16.20 -27.88 -41.04
C ARG A 512 15.62 -27.41 -42.38
N ARG A 513 16.14 -26.34 -42.98
CA ARG A 513 15.71 -25.84 -44.30
C ARG A 513 16.57 -26.39 -45.46
N ARG A 514 17.71 -27.03 -45.16
CA ARG A 514 18.66 -27.57 -46.16
C ARG A 514 18.45 -29.06 -46.45
N ASN A 515 17.64 -29.74 -45.66
CA ASN A 515 17.06 -31.07 -45.93
C ASN A 515 15.59 -30.88 -46.27
#